data_AF-A0A948G0I8-F1
#
_entry.id   AF-A0A948G0I8-F1
#
_cell.length_a   1.000
_cell.length_b   1.000
_cell.length_c   1.000
_cell.angle_alpha   90.00
_cell.angle_beta   90.00
_cell.angle_gamma   90.00
#
_symmetry.space_group_name_H-M   'P 1'
#
loop_
_entity.id
_entity.type
_entity.pdbx_description
1 polymer ?
#
loop_
_entity_poly.entity_id
_entity_poly.type
_entity_poly.pdbx_seq_one_letter_code
_entity_poly.pdbx_strand_id
1 'polypeptide(L)'
;QIVNLARTTLRNIIGTLTLKSANSERGKINEELHKTLRSETASWGIDIVRTELKEIEPPKDVQDTMNKVVKAENEKVAAVDFATATETTADGARRAEIKKAEGIKQAKILEAEGEAEAIRLVNEAAEKYFIGNAQILRKLQTVENALKDNAKVVIPANTELINVVGEMAGIVPLKRE
;
A
#
# COMPACT_ATOMS: atom_id res chain seq x y z
N GLN A 1 -68.16 -17.71 0.65
CA GLN A 1 -67.65 -18.22 1.94
C GLN A 1 -66.13 -18.37 1.92
N ILE A 2 -65.54 -19.06 0.93
CA ILE A 2 -64.06 -19.21 0.78
C ILE A 2 -63.32 -17.87 0.73
N VAL A 3 -63.84 -16.87 0.00
CA VAL A 3 -63.22 -15.53 -0.09
C VAL A 3 -63.13 -14.85 1.29
N ASN A 4 -64.15 -15.02 2.13
CA ASN A 4 -64.15 -14.43 3.47
C ASN A 4 -63.16 -15.16 4.39
N LEU A 5 -63.08 -16.49 4.27
CA LEU A 5 -62.07 -17.28 4.97
C LEU A 5 -60.65 -16.85 4.56
N ALA A 6 -60.36 -16.81 3.26
CA ALA A 6 -59.08 -16.34 2.72
C ALA A 6 -58.71 -14.93 3.19
N ARG A 7 -59.68 -14.01 3.22
CA ARG A 7 -59.46 -12.64 3.72
C ARG A 7 -59.14 -12.61 5.22
N THR A 8 -59.81 -13.42 6.03
CA THR A 8 -59.56 -13.50 7.48
C THR A 8 -58.20 -14.15 7.77
N THR A 9 -57.89 -15.27 7.11
CA THR A 9 -56.59 -15.94 7.24
C THR A 9 -55.44 -15.02 6.82
N LEU A 10 -55.58 -14.33 5.68
CA LEU A 10 -54.58 -13.39 5.21
C LEU A 10 -54.40 -12.21 6.18
N ARG A 11 -55.48 -11.67 6.75
CA ARG A 11 -55.41 -10.62 7.77
C ARG A 11 -54.66 -11.09 9.02
N ASN A 12 -54.92 -12.30 9.49
CA ASN A 12 -54.24 -12.85 10.66
C ASN A 12 -52.74 -13.04 10.41
N ILE A 13 -52.36 -13.57 9.24
CA ILE A 13 -50.95 -13.76 8.86
C ILE A 13 -50.22 -12.41 8.73
N ILE A 14 -50.85 -11.40 8.10
CA ILE A 14 -50.23 -10.08 7.98
C ILE A 14 -50.16 -9.37 9.34
N GLY A 15 -51.13 -9.58 10.22
CA GLY A 15 -51.18 -8.94 11.54
C GLY A 15 -50.08 -9.37 12.51
N THR A 16 -49.45 -10.53 12.29
CA THR A 16 -48.31 -11.01 13.10
C THR A 16 -46.95 -10.62 12.51
N LEU A 17 -46.93 -10.10 11.28
CA LEU A 17 -45.70 -9.73 10.57
C LEU A 17 -45.53 -8.21 10.55
N THR A 18 -44.27 -7.76 10.53
CA THR A 18 -43.99 -6.35 10.24
C THR A 18 -44.26 -6.05 8.77
N LEU A 19 -44.66 -4.82 8.44
CA LEU A 19 -44.93 -4.42 7.05
C LEU A 19 -43.73 -4.67 6.11
N LYS A 20 -42.51 -4.46 6.61
CA LYS A 20 -41.26 -4.75 5.87
C LYS A 20 -41.14 -6.24 5.56
N SER A 21 -41.37 -7.10 6.55
CA SER A 21 -41.36 -8.56 6.38
C SER A 21 -42.48 -9.01 5.44
N ALA A 22 -43.68 -8.43 5.56
CA ALA A 22 -44.80 -8.78 4.70
C ALA A 22 -44.53 -8.44 3.22
N ASN A 23 -43.82 -7.34 2.95
CA ASN A 23 -43.43 -6.97 1.59
C ASN A 23 -42.27 -7.84 1.06
N SER A 24 -41.30 -8.18 1.91
CA SER A 24 -40.10 -8.93 1.50
C SER A 24 -40.29 -10.45 1.48
N GLU A 25 -41.24 -11.00 2.25
CA GLU A 25 -41.40 -12.44 2.48
C GLU A 25 -42.72 -12.98 1.91
N ARG A 26 -43.10 -12.53 0.70
CA ARG A 26 -44.34 -12.96 0.02
C ARG A 26 -44.45 -14.48 -0.14
N GLY A 27 -43.33 -15.17 -0.33
CA GLY A 27 -43.28 -16.64 -0.42
C GLY A 27 -43.79 -17.32 0.85
N LYS A 28 -43.35 -16.86 2.03
CA LYS A 28 -43.82 -17.40 3.31
C LYS A 28 -45.30 -17.15 3.53
N ILE A 29 -45.78 -15.96 3.18
CA ILE A 29 -47.22 -15.64 3.26
C ILE A 29 -48.03 -16.57 2.36
N ASN A 30 -47.58 -16.82 1.12
CA ASN A 30 -48.26 -17.70 0.20
C ASN A 30 -48.31 -19.14 0.73
N GLU A 31 -47.20 -19.64 1.28
CA GLU A 31 -47.10 -20.99 1.84
C GLU A 31 -48.01 -21.17 3.07
N GLU A 32 -47.96 -20.25 4.03
CA GLU A 32 -48.82 -20.30 5.21
C GLU A 32 -50.30 -20.15 4.84
N LEU A 33 -50.63 -19.23 3.93
CA LEU A 33 -51.99 -19.07 3.41
C LEU A 33 -52.48 -20.33 2.69
N HIS A 34 -51.64 -20.99 1.90
CA HIS A 34 -51.96 -22.24 1.22
C HIS A 34 -52.28 -23.33 2.24
N LYS A 35 -51.39 -23.50 3.22
CA LYS A 35 -51.48 -24.53 4.25
C LYS A 35 -52.75 -24.39 5.09
N THR A 36 -53.04 -23.19 5.59
CA THR A 36 -54.23 -22.93 6.40
C THR A 36 -55.50 -23.11 5.58
N LEU A 37 -55.57 -22.56 4.37
CA LEU A 37 -56.78 -22.68 3.55
C LEU A 37 -57.03 -24.12 3.12
N ARG A 38 -56.00 -24.87 2.73
CA ARG A 38 -56.14 -26.29 2.37
C ARG A 38 -56.69 -27.13 3.52
N SER A 39 -56.22 -26.88 4.74
CA SER A 39 -56.69 -27.58 5.94
C SER A 39 -58.18 -27.33 6.20
N GLU A 40 -58.61 -26.07 6.10
CA GLU A 40 -60.00 -25.70 6.39
C GLU A 40 -60.97 -26.11 5.26
N THR A 41 -60.55 -25.98 3.99
CA THR A 41 -61.41 -26.35 2.84
C THR A 41 -61.48 -27.84 2.55
N ALA A 42 -60.61 -28.66 3.16
CA ALA A 42 -60.68 -30.12 3.06
C ALA A 42 -62.04 -30.67 3.55
N SER A 43 -62.59 -30.06 4.60
CA SER A 43 -63.93 -30.42 5.14
C SER A 43 -65.07 -30.15 4.16
N TRP A 44 -64.84 -29.29 3.16
CA TRP A 44 -65.82 -28.92 2.13
C TRP A 44 -65.59 -29.66 0.81
N GLY A 45 -64.58 -30.54 0.73
CA GLY A 45 -64.23 -31.28 -0.49
C GLY A 45 -63.59 -30.42 -1.59
N ILE A 46 -63.00 -29.27 -1.22
CA ILE A 46 -62.38 -28.33 -2.15
C ILE A 46 -60.86 -28.39 -2.01
N ASP A 47 -60.17 -28.73 -3.11
CA ASP A 47 -58.71 -28.74 -3.17
C ASP A 47 -58.17 -27.40 -3.69
N ILE A 48 -57.21 -26.83 -2.96
CA ILE A 48 -56.60 -25.55 -3.31
C ILE A 48 -55.26 -25.82 -3.99
N VAL A 49 -55.22 -25.53 -5.28
CA VAL A 49 -54.03 -25.79 -6.12
C VAL A 49 -52.91 -24.80 -5.83
N ARG A 50 -53.22 -23.50 -5.68
CA ARG A 50 -52.22 -22.45 -5.42
C ARG A 50 -52.86 -21.22 -4.79
N THR A 51 -52.12 -20.58 -3.89
CA THR A 51 -52.44 -19.25 -3.34
C THR A 51 -51.35 -18.28 -3.77
N GLU A 52 -51.74 -17.07 -4.14
CA GLU A 52 -50.80 -16.02 -4.51
C GLU A 52 -51.31 -14.68 -4.00
N LEU A 53 -50.49 -14.04 -3.16
CA LEU A 53 -50.70 -12.68 -2.75
C LEU A 53 -50.51 -11.76 -3.96
N LYS A 54 -51.49 -10.90 -4.27
CA LYS A 54 -51.44 -10.01 -5.44
C LYS A 54 -50.67 -8.72 -5.16
N GLU A 55 -51.20 -7.86 -4.30
CA GLU A 55 -50.61 -6.56 -3.94
C GLU A 55 -51.00 -6.22 -2.50
N ILE A 56 -50.08 -5.56 -1.78
CA ILE A 56 -50.36 -4.96 -0.47
C ILE A 56 -50.31 -3.45 -0.69
N GLU A 57 -51.46 -2.78 -0.60
CA GLU A 57 -51.54 -1.33 -0.62
C GLU A 57 -51.68 -0.81 0.83
N PRO A 58 -50.58 -0.45 1.51
CA PRO A 58 -50.66 0.23 2.79
C PRO A 58 -51.23 1.64 2.62
N PRO A 59 -51.88 2.20 3.64
CA PRO A 59 -52.36 3.58 3.60
C PRO A 59 -51.20 4.58 3.50
N LYS A 60 -51.50 5.79 3.01
CA LYS A 60 -50.49 6.78 2.58
C LYS A 60 -49.58 7.28 3.72
N ASP A 61 -50.13 7.40 4.91
CA ASP A 61 -49.41 7.74 6.15
C ASP A 61 -48.30 6.73 6.49
N VAL A 62 -48.57 5.44 6.31
CA VAL A 62 -47.63 4.35 6.54
C VAL A 62 -46.55 4.34 5.46
N GLN A 63 -46.92 4.58 4.20
CA GLN A 63 -45.96 4.70 3.09
C GLN A 63 -44.97 5.85 3.33
N ASP A 64 -45.46 7.02 3.74
CA ASP A 64 -44.63 8.18 4.01
C ASP A 64 -43.64 7.92 5.16
N THR A 65 -44.09 7.21 6.19
CA THR A 65 -43.25 6.82 7.34
C THR A 65 -42.19 5.81 6.91
N MET A 66 -42.57 4.81 6.11
CA MET A 66 -41.64 3.81 5.57
C MET A 66 -40.58 4.46 4.68
N ASN A 67 -40.97 5.38 3.80
CA ASN A 67 -40.04 6.12 2.94
C ASN A 67 -39.06 6.96 3.76
N LYS A 68 -39.51 7.60 4.85
CA LYS A 68 -38.62 8.33 5.78
C LYS A 68 -37.63 7.41 6.47
N VAL A 69 -38.08 6.25 6.96
CA VAL A 69 -37.20 5.26 7.62
C VAL A 69 -36.16 4.71 6.65
N VAL A 70 -36.58 4.32 5.44
CA VAL A 70 -35.67 3.81 4.41
C VAL A 70 -34.66 4.88 3.98
N LYS A 71 -35.11 6.13 3.81
CA LYS A 71 -34.22 7.25 3.49
C LYS A 71 -33.19 7.47 4.59
N ALA A 72 -33.60 7.50 5.86
CA ALA A 72 -32.69 7.68 6.99
C ALA A 72 -31.66 6.54 7.11
N GLU A 73 -32.09 5.30 6.89
CA GLU A 73 -31.18 4.15 6.92
C GLU A 73 -30.17 4.22 5.76
N ASN A 74 -30.63 4.56 4.54
CA ASN A 74 -29.73 4.75 3.40
C ASN A 74 -28.74 5.89 3.62
N GLU A 75 -29.17 7.02 4.19
CA GLU A 75 -28.30 8.15 4.55
C GLU A 75 -27.26 7.74 5.60
N LYS A 76 -27.67 6.95 6.61
CA LYS A 76 -26.76 6.42 7.63
C LYS A 76 -25.72 5.49 7.02
N VAL A 77 -26.13 4.53 6.17
CA VAL A 77 -25.22 3.61 5.49
C VAL A 77 -24.26 4.38 4.60
N ALA A 78 -24.75 5.32 3.80
CA ALA A 78 -23.91 6.17 2.95
C ALA A 78 -22.89 7.00 3.74
N ALA A 79 -23.28 7.54 4.90
CA ALA A 79 -22.38 8.29 5.78
C ALA A 79 -21.26 7.40 6.36
N VAL A 80 -21.59 6.17 6.76
CA VAL A 80 -20.60 5.19 7.25
C VAL A 80 -19.64 4.80 6.13
N ASP A 81 -20.16 4.46 4.94
CA ASP A 81 -19.35 4.08 3.79
C ASP A 81 -18.39 5.21 3.38
N PHE A 82 -18.86 6.46 3.40
CA PHE A 82 -18.03 7.63 3.13
C PHE A 82 -16.93 7.84 4.18
N ALA A 83 -17.25 7.64 5.46
CA ALA A 83 -16.26 7.72 6.54
C ALA A 83 -15.18 6.63 6.39
N THR A 84 -15.58 5.39 6.12
CA THR A 84 -14.65 4.27 5.88
C THR A 84 -13.79 4.49 4.64
N ALA A 85 -14.36 5.02 3.55
CA ALA A 85 -13.60 5.35 2.33
C ALA A 85 -12.54 6.44 2.58
N THR A 86 -12.90 7.46 3.37
CA THR A 86 -11.98 8.54 3.77
C THR A 86 -10.84 8.01 4.64
N GLU A 87 -11.14 7.18 5.64
CA GLU A 87 -10.15 6.53 6.50
C GLU A 87 -9.19 5.66 5.69
N THR A 88 -9.73 4.82 4.80
CA THR A 88 -8.94 3.92 3.93
C THR A 88 -8.00 4.72 3.03
N THR A 89 -8.45 5.84 2.50
CA THR A 89 -7.63 6.72 1.64
C THR A 89 -6.51 7.38 2.44
N ALA A 90 -6.79 7.87 3.65
CA ALA A 90 -5.79 8.47 4.53
C ALA A 90 -4.73 7.44 4.98
N ASP A 91 -5.15 6.22 5.32
CA ASP A 91 -4.24 5.13 5.65
C ASP A 91 -3.40 4.69 4.47
N GLY A 92 -3.99 4.62 3.27
CA GLY A 92 -3.27 4.38 2.02
C GLY A 92 -2.18 5.41 1.77
N ALA A 93 -2.49 6.70 1.94
CA ALA A 93 -1.53 7.79 1.79
C ALA A 93 -0.39 7.69 2.82
N ARG A 94 -0.70 7.44 4.10
CA ARG A 94 0.31 7.25 5.15
C ARG A 94 1.26 6.10 4.82
N ARG A 95 0.72 4.95 4.41
CA ARG A 95 1.53 3.77 4.04
C ARG A 95 2.39 4.03 2.80
N ALA A 96 1.87 4.77 1.82
CA ALA A 96 2.63 5.15 0.63
C ALA A 96 3.84 6.04 0.99
N GLU A 97 3.66 7.04 1.84
CA GLU A 97 4.74 7.93 2.29
C GLU A 97 5.80 7.18 3.11
N ILE A 98 5.39 6.29 4.02
CA ILE A 98 6.34 5.45 4.78
C ILE A 98 7.16 4.58 3.83
N LYS A 99 6.50 3.89 2.89
CA LYS A 99 7.20 3.03 1.92
C LYS A 99 8.16 3.80 1.03
N LYS A 100 7.80 5.04 0.66
CA LYS A 100 8.68 5.94 -0.09
C LYS A 100 9.91 6.33 0.74
N ALA A 101 9.73 6.72 2.00
CA ALA A 101 10.82 7.06 2.90
C ALA A 101 11.76 5.85 3.15
N GLU A 102 11.20 4.66 3.37
CA GLU A 102 11.95 3.41 3.49
C GLU A 102 12.74 3.10 2.21
N GLY A 103 12.11 3.26 1.04
CA GLY A 103 12.77 3.09 -0.25
C GLY A 103 13.96 4.04 -0.45
N ILE A 104 13.82 5.32 -0.10
CA ILE A 104 14.91 6.31 -0.17
C ILE A 104 16.05 5.93 0.77
N LYS A 105 15.72 5.53 2.01
CA LYS A 105 16.72 5.07 2.99
C LYS A 105 17.50 3.87 2.44
N GLN A 106 16.78 2.86 1.94
CA GLN A 106 17.40 1.65 1.41
C GLN A 106 18.25 1.93 0.17
N ALA A 107 17.78 2.79 -0.74
CA ALA A 107 18.53 3.20 -1.92
C ALA A 107 19.86 3.85 -1.53
N LYS A 108 19.84 4.75 -0.54
CA LYS A 108 21.06 5.45 -0.07
C LYS A 108 22.06 4.51 0.61
N ILE A 109 21.57 3.48 1.30
CA ILE A 109 22.43 2.44 1.89
C ILE A 109 23.10 1.62 0.77
N LEU A 110 22.31 1.14 -0.20
CA LEU A 110 22.82 0.36 -1.32
C LEU A 110 23.83 1.14 -2.17
N GLU A 111 23.61 2.44 -2.36
CA GLU A 111 24.54 3.33 -3.04
C GLU A 111 25.88 3.43 -2.28
N ALA A 112 25.83 3.69 -0.98
CA ALA A 112 27.04 3.75 -0.14
C ALA A 112 27.78 2.41 -0.06
N GLU A 113 27.05 1.29 0.02
CA GLU A 113 27.63 -0.06 -0.03
C GLU A 113 28.30 -0.34 -1.38
N GLY A 114 27.67 0.06 -2.48
CA GLY A 114 28.23 -0.06 -3.83
C GLY A 114 29.49 0.77 -4.02
N GLU A 115 29.52 2.01 -3.52
CA GLU A 115 30.73 2.85 -3.54
C GLU A 115 31.86 2.25 -2.70
N ALA A 116 31.55 1.79 -1.49
CA ALA A 116 32.54 1.16 -0.61
C ALA A 116 33.14 -0.09 -1.26
N GLU A 117 32.31 -0.93 -1.88
CA GLU A 117 32.76 -2.13 -2.59
C GLU A 117 33.59 -1.79 -3.83
N ALA A 118 33.20 -0.76 -4.60
CA ALA A 118 33.98 -0.29 -5.73
C ALA A 118 35.38 0.20 -5.30
N ILE A 119 35.46 0.99 -4.24
CA ILE A 119 36.75 1.43 -3.65
C ILE A 119 37.57 0.23 -3.19
N ARG A 120 36.95 -0.75 -2.54
CA ARG A 120 37.61 -1.98 -2.08
C ARG A 120 38.22 -2.74 -3.26
N LEU A 121 37.47 -2.94 -4.35
CA LEU A 121 37.93 -3.62 -5.55
C LEU A 121 39.07 -2.87 -6.24
N VAL A 122 39.01 -1.53 -6.32
CA VAL A 122 40.09 -0.71 -6.89
C VAL A 122 41.36 -0.83 -6.05
N ASN A 123 41.25 -0.77 -4.71
CA ASN A 123 42.38 -0.94 -3.81
C ASN A 123 42.98 -2.35 -3.91
N GLU A 124 42.16 -3.39 -3.94
CA GLU A 124 42.62 -4.78 -4.09
C GLU A 124 43.34 -4.99 -5.43
N ALA A 125 42.79 -4.44 -6.52
CA ALA A 125 43.46 -4.44 -7.82
C ALA A 125 44.78 -3.64 -7.79
N ALA A 126 44.80 -2.49 -7.13
CA ALA A 126 46.03 -1.72 -6.96
C ALA A 126 47.10 -2.49 -6.20
N GLU A 127 46.78 -3.11 -5.06
CA GLU A 127 47.74 -3.94 -4.30
C GLU A 127 48.27 -5.12 -5.12
N LYS A 128 47.40 -5.78 -5.90
CA LYS A 128 47.77 -6.96 -6.67
C LYS A 128 48.57 -6.66 -7.94
N TYR A 129 48.28 -5.57 -8.64
CA TYR A 129 48.91 -5.24 -9.92
C TYR A 129 49.98 -4.14 -9.82
N PHE A 130 49.95 -3.29 -8.79
CA PHE A 130 51.00 -2.31 -8.49
C PHE A 130 51.92 -2.80 -7.38
N ILE A 131 52.71 -3.85 -7.63
CA ILE A 131 53.78 -4.30 -6.74
C ILE A 131 55.15 -4.00 -7.37
N GLY A 132 56.07 -3.42 -6.59
CA GLY A 132 57.46 -3.15 -7.01
C GLY A 132 57.63 -1.91 -7.90
N ASN A 133 58.40 -2.05 -9.00
CA ASN A 133 58.86 -0.94 -9.84
C ASN A 133 57.73 -0.09 -10.45
N ALA A 134 56.52 -0.62 -10.60
CA ALA A 134 55.36 0.10 -11.12
C ALA A 134 54.88 1.24 -10.20
N GLN A 135 55.03 1.09 -8.87
CA GLN A 135 54.69 2.16 -7.91
C GLN A 135 55.71 3.29 -7.97
N ILE A 136 56.99 2.96 -8.09
CA ILE A 136 58.08 3.93 -8.22
C ILE A 136 57.92 4.70 -9.54
N LEU A 137 57.61 4.01 -10.64
CA LEU A 137 57.36 4.63 -11.93
C LEU A 137 56.14 5.57 -11.89
N ARG A 138 55.02 5.14 -11.30
CA ARG A 138 53.82 5.99 -11.15
C ARG A 138 54.11 7.21 -10.27
N LYS A 139 54.85 7.04 -9.17
CA LYS A 139 55.28 8.16 -8.31
C LYS A 139 56.19 9.13 -9.06
N LEU A 140 57.20 8.63 -9.78
CA LEU A 140 58.08 9.44 -10.62
C LEU A 140 57.30 10.18 -11.71
N GLN A 141 56.29 9.55 -12.31
CA GLN A 141 55.46 10.14 -13.36
C GLN A 141 54.48 11.20 -12.80
N THR A 142 53.90 10.99 -11.62
CA THR A 142 53.11 12.00 -10.91
C THR A 142 53.98 13.19 -10.51
N VAL A 143 55.20 12.94 -10.05
CA VAL A 143 56.19 13.98 -9.73
C VAL A 143 56.62 14.72 -11.00
N GLU A 144 56.91 14.02 -12.11
CA GLU A 144 57.27 14.62 -13.40
C GLU A 144 56.14 15.55 -13.90
N ASN A 145 54.89 15.09 -13.89
CA ASN A 145 53.75 15.89 -14.31
C ASN A 145 53.53 17.10 -13.36
N ALA A 146 53.67 16.91 -12.05
CA ALA A 146 53.56 18.01 -11.09
C ALA A 146 54.69 19.05 -11.22
N LEU A 147 55.88 18.62 -11.68
CA LEU A 147 57.03 19.48 -11.94
C LEU A 147 56.97 20.16 -13.33
N LYS A 148 56.34 19.53 -14.33
CA LYS A 148 56.17 20.09 -15.69
C LYS A 148 55.33 21.37 -15.70
N ASP A 149 54.29 21.44 -14.88
CA ASP A 149 53.34 22.56 -14.88
C ASP A 149 53.62 23.63 -13.82
N ASN A 150 54.66 23.47 -12.97
CA ASN A 150 54.99 24.41 -11.89
C ASN A 150 56.39 25.02 -12.05
N ALA A 151 56.46 26.34 -12.24
CA ALA A 151 57.72 27.08 -12.47
C ALA A 151 58.52 27.43 -11.19
N LYS A 152 58.05 27.10 -9.99
CA LYS A 152 58.78 27.38 -8.72
C LYS A 152 58.57 26.27 -7.69
N VAL A 153 59.64 25.54 -7.40
CA VAL A 153 59.66 24.42 -6.45
C VAL A 153 60.44 24.84 -5.20
N VAL A 154 59.83 24.77 -4.02
CA VAL A 154 60.48 25.03 -2.73
C VAL A 154 60.85 23.68 -2.11
N ILE A 155 62.14 23.35 -2.12
CA ILE A 155 62.66 22.12 -1.50
C ILE A 155 63.08 22.47 -0.07
N PRO A 156 62.40 21.95 0.98
CA PRO A 156 62.85 22.14 2.35
C PRO A 156 64.18 21.40 2.58
N ALA A 157 65.10 22.06 3.27
CA ALA A 157 66.51 21.63 3.44
C ALA A 157 66.73 20.31 4.22
N ASN A 158 65.66 19.58 4.56
CA ASN A 158 65.70 18.36 5.38
C ASN A 158 65.04 17.14 4.73
N THR A 159 64.94 17.10 3.40
CA THR A 159 64.46 15.91 2.67
C THR A 159 65.63 15.23 1.96
N GLU A 160 65.72 13.89 2.05
CA GLU A 160 66.77 13.00 1.51
C GLU A 160 67.02 13.08 -0.02
N LEU A 161 66.36 14.01 -0.71
CA LEU A 161 66.55 14.33 -2.13
C LEU A 161 67.93 14.93 -2.45
N ILE A 162 68.65 15.45 -1.46
CA ILE A 162 69.96 16.10 -1.66
C ILE A 162 71.05 15.09 -2.05
N ASN A 163 70.98 13.83 -1.60
CA ASN A 163 72.04 12.86 -1.90
C ASN A 163 72.08 12.41 -3.37
N VAL A 164 70.94 12.38 -4.06
CA VAL A 164 70.89 11.91 -5.45
C VAL A 164 71.37 12.99 -6.44
N VAL A 165 71.15 14.26 -6.12
CA VAL A 165 71.60 15.38 -6.97
C VAL A 165 73.08 15.70 -6.72
N GLY A 166 73.58 15.51 -5.49
CA GLY A 166 74.99 15.71 -5.15
C GLY A 166 75.95 14.73 -5.83
N GLU A 167 75.59 13.44 -5.93
CA GLU A 167 76.45 12.42 -6.55
C GLU A 167 76.56 12.58 -8.08
N MET A 168 75.55 13.10 -8.77
CA MET A 168 75.65 13.37 -10.21
C MET A 168 76.43 14.65 -10.56
N ALA A 169 76.59 15.58 -9.62
CA ALA A 169 77.28 16.86 -9.84
C ALA A 169 78.76 16.87 -9.44
N GLY A 170 79.29 15.76 -8.91
CA GLY A 170 80.73 15.57 -8.71
C GLY A 170 81.41 16.53 -7.71
N ILE A 171 80.65 17.14 -6.81
CA ILE A 171 81.20 18.07 -5.80
C ILE A 171 81.10 17.47 -4.40
N VAL A 172 82.27 17.06 -3.89
CA VAL A 172 82.46 16.56 -2.52
C VAL A 172 82.30 17.73 -1.54
N PRO A 173 81.36 17.67 -0.57
CA PRO A 173 81.24 18.72 0.43
C PRO A 173 82.31 18.59 1.52
N LEU A 174 83.09 19.66 1.72
CA LEU A 174 84.05 19.78 2.81
C LEU A 174 83.33 19.92 4.15
N LYS A 175 83.68 19.04 5.09
CA LYS A 175 83.22 19.04 6.47
C LYS A 175 83.87 20.19 7.24
N ARG A 176 83.08 21.05 7.87
CA ARG A 176 83.56 22.04 8.83
C ARG A 176 83.21 21.54 10.24
N GLU A 177 84.20 21.55 11.13
CA GLU A 177 84.06 21.26 12.57
C GLU A 177 83.02 22.17 13.24
#